data_AF-A0A1G5A210-F1
#
_entry.id   AF-A0A1G5A210-F1
#
_cell.length_a   1.000
_cell.length_b   1.000
_cell.length_c   1.000
_cell.angle_alpha   90.00
_cell.angle_beta   90.00
_cell.angle_gamma   90.00
#
_symmetry.space_group_name_H-M   'P 1'
#
loop_
_entity.id
_entity.type
_entity.pdbx_description
1 polymer ?
#
loop_
_entity_poly.entity_id
_entity_poly.type
_entity_poly.pdbx_seq_one_letter_code
_entity_poly.pdbx_strand_id
1 'polypeptide(L)'
;MISSNSRRTMRAGARLLAMTATALLGATMAHASGGYEPEDLFFATNRPDQPVREFVERPAGYYTSYLVPYQVLWYWRLHGQAFSVDAVRAFTDLLEKLPREDNSMEELDDAWTEWRQAHDAATAKLDPQSARDKAALAPPSQQPPKWNADSLQASPNCFYSDAFRNATKTLAQRMTRVAGDKAAAPYVLHWLKAQDAVFDTCNQQSGTVPELPQHAPAWLKADQAYQLAAQRFYADDLDEADTAFTTIAEDKASTWRDLAAYMRLRVLARQNPGEAPSDNKNEKDSPEALKRQAELTKQVDAIALPLLKNPRLRALHPSVHRLAEALRIRYLLPATRMQRLADGLKTMGPPDAAAAKLLLLNHEFRACGFIYDCSYVGPAQTSDLVQWLSTVRGFNGPGSSAEPDGKWRETLSWSRYQRTHDLAWLMAAASLLPVAAASDDKREAELQAALAAVPEDHPARFAATQLRAQRLFAQGRYK
;
A
#
# COMPACT_ATOMS: atom_id res chain seq x y z
N MET A 1 0.60 -17.40 -67.84
CA MET A 1 1.36 -17.20 -69.08
C MET A 1 1.72 -15.72 -69.17
N ILE A 2 2.95 -15.36 -68.80
CA ILE A 2 4.09 -15.09 -69.71
C ILE A 2 4.03 -13.66 -70.28
N SER A 3 4.93 -12.84 -69.72
CA SER A 3 5.86 -11.93 -70.40
C SER A 3 5.33 -10.66 -71.09
N SER A 4 5.89 -9.52 -70.69
CA SER A 4 6.80 -8.81 -71.62
C SER A 4 7.85 -7.98 -70.88
N ASN A 5 9.09 -8.40 -71.08
CA ASN A 5 10.33 -7.66 -70.90
C ASN A 5 10.48 -6.57 -71.96
N SER A 6 11.13 -5.44 -71.63
CA SER A 6 12.32 -4.94 -72.37
C SER A 6 12.82 -3.61 -71.78
N ARG A 7 14.01 -3.59 -71.17
CA ARG A 7 15.36 -3.38 -71.78
C ARG A 7 15.71 -1.89 -71.99
N ARG A 8 16.82 -1.47 -71.37
CA ARG A 8 17.98 -0.76 -71.97
C ARG A 8 18.99 -0.43 -70.86
N THR A 9 20.07 -1.19 -70.68
CA THR A 9 21.41 -1.17 -71.34
C THR A 9 22.29 0.06 -71.06
N MET A 10 23.46 -0.26 -70.48
CA MET A 10 24.81 0.34 -70.67
C MET A 10 25.06 1.71 -70.02
N ARG A 11 26.19 1.99 -69.34
CA ARG A 11 27.59 1.64 -69.64
C ARG A 11 28.47 1.86 -68.40
N ALA A 12 29.56 1.08 -68.32
CA ALA A 12 30.59 1.16 -67.31
C ALA A 12 31.59 2.32 -67.55
N GLY A 13 32.16 2.84 -66.48
CA GLY A 13 33.29 3.77 -66.48
C GLY A 13 33.83 3.97 -65.07
N ALA A 14 34.86 3.19 -64.71
CA ALA A 14 35.53 3.25 -63.41
C ALA A 14 36.52 4.43 -63.36
N ARG A 15 36.58 5.14 -62.21
CA ARG A 15 37.83 5.66 -61.62
C ARG A 15 37.63 6.05 -60.15
N LEU A 16 38.58 5.58 -59.36
CA LEU A 16 38.79 5.65 -57.92
C LEU A 16 38.36 6.95 -57.20
N LEU A 17 37.79 6.79 -56.00
CA LEU A 17 38.23 7.51 -54.80
C LEU A 17 37.74 6.82 -53.52
N ALA A 18 38.72 6.50 -52.67
CA ALA A 18 38.72 6.45 -51.21
C ALA A 18 37.55 5.82 -50.42
N MET A 19 37.92 4.79 -49.64
CA MET A 19 37.57 4.56 -48.24
C MET A 19 36.35 5.29 -47.67
N THR A 20 35.28 4.55 -47.39
CA THR A 20 34.74 4.32 -46.04
C THR A 20 33.58 3.34 -46.18
N ALA A 21 33.85 2.04 -45.98
CA ALA A 21 32.80 1.09 -45.65
C ALA A 21 32.40 1.35 -44.19
N THR A 22 31.60 2.38 -43.95
CA THR A 22 30.84 2.49 -42.71
C THR A 22 29.81 1.37 -42.79
N ALA A 23 30.17 0.22 -42.23
CA ALA A 23 29.21 -0.77 -41.84
C ALA A 23 28.16 -0.04 -41.00
N LEU A 24 26.97 0.17 -41.57
CA LEU A 24 25.74 0.37 -40.82
C LEU A 24 25.45 -0.95 -40.10
N LEU A 25 26.30 -1.27 -39.12
CA LEU A 25 25.86 -1.92 -37.91
C LEU A 25 24.95 -0.90 -37.25
N GLY A 26 23.69 -0.90 -37.68
CA GLY A 26 22.62 -0.45 -36.81
C GLY A 26 22.84 -1.24 -35.53
N ALA A 27 23.27 -0.54 -34.48
CA ALA A 27 23.25 -1.07 -33.14
C ALA A 27 21.77 -1.31 -32.80
N THR A 28 21.22 -2.41 -33.31
CA THR A 28 20.21 -3.14 -32.57
C THR A 28 20.92 -3.50 -31.29
N MET A 29 20.75 -2.66 -30.27
CA MET A 29 21.05 -3.06 -28.91
C MET A 29 20.23 -4.33 -28.70
N ALA A 30 20.91 -5.47 -28.83
CA ALA A 30 20.43 -6.70 -28.28
C ALA A 30 20.37 -6.44 -26.78
N HIS A 31 19.19 -6.06 -26.29
CA HIS A 31 18.91 -5.99 -24.86
C HIS A 31 18.97 -7.43 -24.36
N ALA A 32 20.17 -7.83 -23.93
CA ALA A 32 20.30 -8.91 -22.99
C ALA A 32 19.50 -8.49 -21.74
N SER A 33 18.41 -9.21 -21.51
CA SER A 33 17.56 -9.09 -20.33
C SER A 33 18.41 -9.07 -19.06
N GLY A 34 18.46 -7.92 -18.37
CA GLY A 34 19.09 -7.79 -17.06
C GLY A 34 19.97 -6.54 -16.94
N GLY A 35 19.36 -5.36 -16.91
CA GLY A 35 20.07 -4.12 -16.64
C GLY A 35 19.11 -3.06 -16.09
N TYR A 36 18.90 -3.06 -14.77
CA TYR A 36 18.53 -1.82 -14.08
C TYR A 36 19.84 -1.06 -13.90
N GLU A 37 20.17 -0.17 -14.83
CA GLU A 37 21.16 0.87 -14.52
C GLU A 37 20.54 1.76 -13.43
N PRO A 38 21.21 2.00 -12.30
CA PRO A 38 20.71 2.92 -11.31
C PRO A 38 20.67 4.33 -11.92
N GLU A 39 19.49 4.85 -12.18
CA GLU A 39 19.29 6.27 -12.49
C GLU A 39 19.48 7.07 -11.20
N ASP A 40 20.35 8.09 -11.25
CA ASP A 40 20.46 9.09 -10.18
C ASP A 40 19.17 9.94 -10.14
N LEU A 41 18.18 9.48 -9.37
CA LEU A 41 16.95 10.21 -9.12
C LEU A 41 17.20 11.28 -8.05
N PHE A 42 17.48 12.51 -8.48
CA PHE A 42 17.61 13.67 -7.57
C PHE A 42 16.29 14.09 -6.89
N PHE A 43 15.15 13.61 -7.41
CA PHE A 43 13.80 13.85 -6.88
C PHE A 43 12.91 12.64 -7.18
N ALA A 44 11.90 12.40 -6.34
CA ALA A 44 10.98 11.29 -6.55
C ALA A 44 9.95 11.63 -7.65
N THR A 45 9.72 10.69 -8.59
CA THR A 45 8.82 10.93 -9.74
C THR A 45 7.36 10.58 -9.44
N ASN A 46 7.11 9.74 -8.44
CA ASN A 46 5.79 9.18 -8.09
C ASN A 46 5.22 9.70 -6.75
N ARG A 47 5.91 10.64 -6.10
CA ARG A 47 5.55 11.22 -4.80
C ARG A 47 6.28 12.56 -4.60
N PRO A 48 5.80 13.46 -3.72
CA PRO A 48 6.54 14.65 -3.36
C PRO A 48 7.83 14.31 -2.60
N ASP A 49 8.84 15.16 -2.75
CA ASP A 49 10.01 15.12 -1.89
C ASP A 49 9.62 15.42 -0.44
N GLN A 50 10.38 14.86 0.50
CA GLN A 50 10.09 15.00 1.93
C GLN A 50 10.26 16.46 2.39
N PRO A 51 9.45 16.94 3.36
CA PRO A 51 8.50 16.17 4.18
C PRO A 51 7.08 16.05 3.58
N VAL A 52 6.53 14.83 3.56
CA VAL A 52 5.19 14.51 3.04
C VAL A 52 4.07 15.32 3.70
N ARG A 53 4.24 15.69 4.98
CA ARG A 53 3.27 16.48 5.73
C ARG A 53 2.98 17.83 5.06
N GLU A 54 4.01 18.51 4.55
CA GLU A 54 3.85 19.81 3.90
C GLU A 54 2.98 19.68 2.65
N PHE A 55 3.12 18.59 1.90
CA PHE A 55 2.23 18.30 0.77
C PHE A 55 0.77 18.15 1.22
N VAL A 56 0.50 17.45 2.31
CA VAL A 56 -0.88 17.25 2.80
C VAL A 56 -1.50 18.56 3.28
N GLU A 57 -0.72 19.38 3.98
CA GLU A 57 -1.17 20.68 4.51
C GLU A 57 -1.33 21.72 3.40
N ARG A 58 -0.35 21.80 2.49
CA ARG A 58 -0.16 22.85 1.49
C ARG A 58 0.48 22.26 0.21
N PRO A 59 -0.30 21.56 -0.62
CA PRO A 59 0.26 20.86 -1.76
C PRO A 59 0.84 21.85 -2.79
N ALA A 60 2.15 21.75 -3.05
CA ALA A 60 2.91 22.65 -3.92
C ALA A 60 2.87 22.25 -5.40
N GLY A 61 1.68 21.91 -5.92
CA GLY A 61 1.48 21.64 -7.33
C GLY A 61 0.74 20.35 -7.67
N TYR A 62 0.25 20.30 -8.89
CA TYR A 62 -0.54 19.18 -9.41
C TYR A 62 0.32 18.28 -10.31
N TYR A 63 0.56 17.05 -9.86
CA TYR A 63 1.44 16.09 -10.54
C TYR A 63 0.67 14.81 -10.84
N THR A 64 0.46 14.51 -12.12
CA THR A 64 -0.33 13.35 -12.58
C THR A 64 0.36 12.01 -12.39
N SER A 65 1.68 12.00 -12.21
CA SER A 65 2.49 10.80 -11.97
C SER A 65 2.38 10.25 -10.55
N TYR A 66 1.89 11.04 -9.59
CA TYR A 66 1.86 10.62 -8.18
C TYR A 66 0.92 9.43 -7.93
N LEU A 67 1.23 8.63 -6.91
CA LEU A 67 0.41 7.47 -6.49
C LEU A 67 -1.05 7.85 -6.20
N VAL A 68 -1.95 6.86 -6.28
CA VAL A 68 -3.40 7.06 -6.11
C VAL A 68 -3.76 7.85 -4.85
N PRO A 69 -3.17 7.60 -3.66
CA PRO A 69 -3.56 8.35 -2.47
C PRO A 69 -3.30 9.85 -2.60
N TYR A 70 -2.16 10.26 -3.17
CA TYR A 70 -1.88 11.67 -3.45
C TYR A 70 -2.91 12.29 -4.41
N GLN A 71 -3.31 11.55 -5.45
CA GLN A 71 -4.31 12.02 -6.41
C GLN A 71 -5.68 12.20 -5.78
N VAL A 72 -6.12 11.28 -4.91
CA VAL A 72 -7.43 11.41 -4.25
C VAL A 72 -7.42 12.58 -3.25
N LEU A 73 -6.32 12.81 -2.54
CA LEU A 73 -6.20 14.01 -1.70
C LEU A 73 -6.31 15.28 -2.54
N TRP A 74 -5.68 15.31 -3.71
CA TRP A 74 -5.86 16.39 -4.68
C TRP A 74 -7.30 16.52 -5.15
N TYR A 75 -7.95 15.42 -5.53
CA TYR A 75 -9.35 15.39 -5.95
C TYR A 75 -10.26 16.04 -4.90
N TRP A 76 -10.09 15.70 -3.60
CA TRP A 76 -10.86 16.35 -2.53
C TRP A 76 -10.57 17.84 -2.41
N ARG A 77 -9.30 18.26 -2.48
CA ARG A 77 -8.91 19.68 -2.44
C ARG A 77 -9.47 20.48 -3.63
N LEU A 78 -9.53 19.87 -4.81
CA LEU A 78 -10.10 20.46 -6.02
C LEU A 78 -11.62 20.66 -5.90
N HIS A 79 -12.29 19.84 -5.09
CA HIS A 79 -13.69 20.01 -4.72
C HIS A 79 -13.88 20.86 -3.44
N GLY A 80 -12.87 21.67 -3.05
CA GLY A 80 -12.96 22.60 -1.93
C GLY A 80 -12.89 21.98 -0.54
N GLN A 81 -12.55 20.69 -0.42
CA GLN A 81 -12.48 20.03 0.89
C GLN A 81 -11.26 20.51 1.69
N ALA A 82 -11.49 21.03 2.89
CA ALA A 82 -10.43 21.34 3.84
C ALA A 82 -10.05 20.10 4.67
N PHE A 83 -8.78 20.01 5.06
CA PHE A 83 -8.28 18.96 5.96
C PHE A 83 -8.13 19.51 7.38
N SER A 84 -8.73 18.81 8.35
CA SER A 84 -8.50 19.05 9.77
C SER A 84 -7.12 18.56 10.20
N VAL A 85 -6.70 18.91 11.42
CA VAL A 85 -5.44 18.41 12.01
C VAL A 85 -5.40 16.88 12.05
N ASP A 86 -6.53 16.24 12.39
CA ASP A 86 -6.64 14.78 12.39
C ASP A 86 -6.53 14.17 10.98
N ALA A 87 -7.03 14.88 9.96
CA ALA A 87 -6.90 14.47 8.57
C ALA A 87 -5.45 14.59 8.08
N VAL A 88 -4.79 15.70 8.39
CA VAL A 88 -3.36 15.89 8.09
C VAL A 88 -2.53 14.77 8.71
N ARG A 89 -2.75 14.46 10.00
CA ARG A 89 -2.08 13.34 10.68
C ARG A 89 -2.32 12.02 9.94
N ALA A 90 -3.59 11.63 9.76
CA ALA A 90 -3.94 10.32 9.21
C ALA A 90 -3.37 10.11 7.79
N PHE A 91 -3.39 11.15 6.95
CA PHE A 91 -2.85 11.06 5.59
C PHE A 91 -1.33 11.13 5.56
N THR A 92 -0.70 11.92 6.42
CA THR A 92 0.76 11.90 6.56
C THR A 92 1.22 10.50 6.98
N ASP A 93 0.61 9.94 8.03
CA ASP A 93 0.91 8.59 8.52
C ASP A 93 0.74 7.52 7.43
N LEU A 94 -0.32 7.63 6.61
CA LEU A 94 -0.54 6.74 5.47
C LEU A 94 0.57 6.87 4.43
N LEU A 95 0.85 8.09 3.99
CA LEU A 95 1.72 8.37 2.86
C LEU A 95 3.20 8.10 3.18
N GLU A 96 3.63 8.31 4.42
CA GLU A 96 4.96 7.93 4.92
C GLU A 96 5.15 6.40 4.93
N LYS A 97 4.07 5.66 5.17
CA LYS A 97 4.06 4.19 5.26
C LYS A 97 3.65 3.50 3.95
N LEU A 98 3.24 4.24 2.92
CA LEU A 98 3.06 3.65 1.61
C LEU A 98 4.40 3.06 1.21
N PRO A 99 4.46 1.77 0.81
CA PRO A 99 5.71 1.13 0.50
C PRO A 99 6.45 2.01 -0.48
N ARG A 100 7.64 2.46 -0.06
CA ARG A 100 8.66 2.90 -0.99
C ARG A 100 8.92 1.69 -1.92
N GLU A 101 9.30 1.91 -3.17
CA GLU A 101 9.42 0.81 -4.15
C GLU A 101 10.42 -0.29 -3.74
N ASP A 102 11.20 -0.05 -2.69
CA ASP A 102 11.82 -0.98 -1.76
C ASP A 102 10.79 -1.61 -0.79
N ASN A 103 10.20 -2.73 -1.21
CA ASN A 103 9.66 -3.72 -0.27
C ASN A 103 10.80 -4.38 0.53
N SER A 104 11.65 -3.60 1.19
CA SER A 104 12.77 -4.16 1.93
C SER A 104 12.22 -4.84 3.19
N MET A 105 12.65 -6.08 3.41
CA MET A 105 12.50 -6.78 4.69
C MET A 105 13.28 -6.08 5.82
N GLU A 106 13.88 -4.92 5.56
CA GLU A 106 14.73 -4.14 6.44
C GLU A 106 14.02 -3.74 7.73
N GLU A 107 12.79 -3.21 7.66
CA GLU A 107 12.07 -2.83 8.88
C GLU A 107 11.76 -4.04 9.79
N LEU A 108 11.54 -5.20 9.17
CA LEU A 108 11.33 -6.46 9.87
C LEU A 108 12.64 -6.96 10.48
N ASP A 109 13.73 -6.91 9.72
CA ASP A 109 15.07 -7.30 10.16
C ASP A 109 15.60 -6.39 11.27
N ASP A 110 15.33 -5.09 11.21
CA ASP A 110 15.65 -4.09 12.23
C ASP A 110 14.91 -4.42 13.53
N ALA A 111 13.59 -4.60 13.45
CA ALA A 111 12.79 -4.96 14.62
C ALA A 111 13.22 -6.32 15.20
N TRP A 112 13.55 -7.29 14.35
CA TRP A 112 14.10 -8.57 14.77
C TRP A 112 15.47 -8.39 15.44
N THR A 113 16.34 -7.55 14.89
CA THR A 113 17.69 -7.28 15.42
C THR A 113 17.60 -6.61 16.79
N GLU A 114 16.75 -5.59 16.93
CA GLU A 114 16.44 -4.95 18.21
C GLU A 114 15.96 -5.98 19.25
N TRP A 115 15.03 -6.86 18.85
CA TRP A 115 14.55 -7.93 19.72
C TRP A 115 15.67 -8.89 20.13
N ARG A 116 16.48 -9.38 19.18
CA ARG A 116 17.60 -10.29 19.47
C ARG A 116 18.60 -9.68 20.43
N GLN A 117 18.98 -8.42 20.21
CA GLN A 117 19.89 -7.70 21.11
C GLN A 117 19.31 -7.58 22.53
N ALA A 118 18.04 -7.18 22.65
CA ALA A 118 17.38 -7.06 23.95
C ALA A 118 17.21 -8.42 24.66
N HIS A 119 16.86 -9.45 23.89
CA HIS A 119 16.71 -10.84 24.36
C HIS A 119 18.04 -11.38 24.88
N ASP A 120 19.10 -11.27 24.10
CA ASP A 120 20.42 -11.82 24.45
C ASP A 120 21.02 -11.07 25.65
N ALA A 121 20.85 -9.75 25.72
CA ALA A 121 21.26 -8.95 26.88
C ALA A 121 20.50 -9.33 28.15
N ALA A 122 19.18 -9.56 28.06
CA ALA A 122 18.39 -10.01 29.19
C ALA A 122 18.78 -11.44 29.63
N THR A 123 18.97 -12.34 28.68
CA THR A 123 19.39 -13.73 28.93
C THR A 123 20.76 -13.77 29.60
N ALA A 124 21.76 -13.04 29.10
CA ALA A 124 23.09 -12.97 29.72
C ALA A 124 23.05 -12.45 31.17
N LYS A 125 22.07 -11.60 31.52
CA LYS A 125 21.89 -11.07 32.87
C LYS A 125 21.14 -12.01 33.80
N LEU A 126 20.17 -12.77 33.28
CA LEU A 126 19.28 -13.63 34.06
C LEU A 126 19.79 -15.08 34.16
N ASP A 127 20.48 -15.55 33.13
CA ASP A 127 21.04 -16.90 33.01
C ASP A 127 22.37 -16.88 32.21
N PRO A 128 23.49 -16.48 32.87
CA PRO A 128 24.79 -16.33 32.22
C PRO A 128 25.38 -17.62 31.65
N GLN A 129 24.92 -18.79 32.11
CA GLN A 129 25.40 -20.09 31.65
C GLN A 129 24.78 -20.43 30.29
N SER A 130 23.46 -20.30 30.15
CA SER A 130 22.75 -20.59 28.88
C SER A 130 23.10 -19.64 27.73
N ALA A 131 23.59 -18.43 28.02
CA ALA A 131 23.96 -17.44 27.01
C ALA A 131 25.20 -17.83 26.17
N ARG A 132 26.02 -18.76 26.65
CA ARG A 132 27.32 -19.11 26.01
C ARG A 132 27.20 -20.11 24.85
N ASP A 133 26.08 -20.82 24.75
CA ASP A 133 25.95 -21.98 23.86
C ASP A 133 25.00 -21.75 22.67
N LYS A 134 24.57 -20.50 22.41
CA LYS A 134 23.52 -20.21 21.41
C LYS A 134 24.10 -19.92 20.02
N ALA A 135 23.64 -20.66 19.01
CA ALA A 135 23.92 -20.37 17.61
C ALA A 135 23.24 -19.07 17.17
N ALA A 136 23.92 -18.29 16.32
CA ALA A 136 23.32 -17.11 15.70
C ALA A 136 22.16 -17.53 14.78
N LEU A 137 20.95 -17.10 15.10
CA LEU A 137 19.81 -17.21 14.19
C LEU A 137 19.95 -16.17 13.08
N ALA A 138 19.64 -16.54 11.84
CA ALA A 138 19.61 -15.60 10.74
C ALA A 138 18.37 -14.70 10.81
N PRO A 139 18.46 -13.42 10.41
CA PRO A 139 17.32 -12.52 10.33
C PRO A 139 16.25 -13.06 9.35
N PRO A 140 14.97 -12.66 9.49
CA PRO A 140 13.87 -13.14 8.67
C PRO A 140 14.13 -13.05 7.15
N SER A 141 14.77 -12.00 6.66
CA SER A 141 15.10 -11.85 5.23
C SER A 141 16.06 -12.93 4.68
N GLN A 142 16.86 -13.54 5.55
CA GLN A 142 17.85 -14.57 5.20
C GLN A 142 17.31 -15.99 5.40
N GLN A 143 16.08 -16.13 5.88
CA GLN A 143 15.42 -17.42 6.02
C GLN A 143 14.74 -17.79 4.69
N PRO A 144 14.81 -19.05 4.26
CA PRO A 144 14.16 -19.47 3.02
C PRO A 144 12.65 -19.20 3.12
N PRO A 145 12.05 -18.43 2.20
CA PRO A 145 10.62 -18.16 2.24
C PRO A 145 9.87 -19.48 2.15
N LYS A 146 8.99 -19.75 3.13
CA LYS A 146 8.08 -20.88 3.05
C LYS A 146 6.97 -20.54 2.07
N TRP A 147 7.18 -20.97 0.83
CA TRP A 147 6.17 -20.91 -0.22
C TRP A 147 4.97 -21.77 0.18
N ASN A 148 3.79 -21.17 0.19
CA ASN A 148 2.57 -21.95 0.13
C ASN A 148 2.43 -22.41 -1.33
N ALA A 149 2.60 -23.72 -1.56
CA ALA A 149 2.58 -24.32 -2.89
C ALA A 149 1.22 -24.19 -3.60
N ASP A 150 0.12 -24.08 -2.84
CA ASP A 150 -1.24 -23.99 -3.36
C ASP A 150 -1.64 -22.56 -3.75
N SER A 151 -0.98 -21.54 -3.19
CA SER A 151 -1.25 -20.12 -3.48
C SER A 151 -0.12 -19.42 -4.23
N LEU A 152 1.03 -20.09 -4.41
CA LEU A 152 2.27 -19.50 -4.95
C LEU A 152 2.67 -18.18 -4.26
N GLN A 153 2.19 -17.95 -3.04
CA GLN A 153 2.55 -16.82 -2.19
C GLN A 153 3.56 -17.28 -1.15
N ALA A 154 4.59 -16.48 -0.89
CA ALA A 154 5.38 -16.64 0.31
C ALA A 154 4.44 -16.49 1.50
N SER A 155 4.30 -17.54 2.32
CA SER A 155 3.42 -17.48 3.49
C SER A 155 3.98 -16.43 4.44
N PRO A 156 3.34 -15.25 4.61
CA PRO A 156 3.80 -14.25 5.56
C PRO A 156 3.31 -14.66 6.96
N ASN A 157 3.42 -15.95 7.29
CA ASN A 157 2.93 -16.51 8.55
C ASN A 157 3.78 -15.99 9.73
N CYS A 158 4.97 -15.45 9.46
CA CYS A 158 5.98 -15.27 10.49
C CYS A 158 6.55 -13.86 10.54
N PHE A 159 6.01 -13.17 11.54
CA PHE A 159 6.43 -11.90 12.13
C PHE A 159 6.34 -10.67 11.23
N TYR A 160 5.43 -9.78 11.62
CA TYR A 160 5.49 -8.38 11.26
C TYR A 160 6.37 -7.67 12.28
N SER A 161 7.05 -6.59 11.90
CA SER A 161 7.95 -5.80 12.76
C SER A 161 7.31 -5.49 14.13
N ASP A 162 6.01 -5.20 14.14
CA ASP A 162 5.20 -4.94 15.34
C ASP A 162 5.28 -6.05 16.41
N ALA A 163 5.40 -7.33 16.03
CA ALA A 163 5.48 -8.43 16.99
C ALA A 163 6.79 -8.38 17.79
N PHE A 164 7.92 -8.15 17.10
CA PHE A 164 9.22 -8.00 17.74
C PHE A 164 9.32 -6.70 18.54
N ARG A 165 8.78 -5.59 18.03
CA ARG A 165 8.72 -4.32 18.77
C ARG A 165 7.90 -4.46 20.06
N ASN A 166 6.75 -5.15 20.00
CA ASN A 166 5.94 -5.41 21.19
C ASN A 166 6.65 -6.33 22.19
N ALA A 167 7.31 -7.40 21.74
CA ALA A 167 8.09 -8.29 22.61
C ALA A 167 9.26 -7.54 23.28
N THR A 168 9.99 -6.72 22.52
CA THR A 168 11.09 -5.89 23.02
C THR A 168 10.62 -4.91 24.10
N LYS A 169 9.53 -4.18 23.83
CA LYS A 169 8.92 -3.26 24.80
C LYS A 169 8.46 -3.99 26.07
N THR A 170 7.85 -5.17 25.91
CA THR A 170 7.38 -5.99 27.03
C THR A 170 8.53 -6.49 27.87
N LEU A 171 9.59 -7.01 27.25
CA LEU A 171 10.81 -7.45 27.92
C LEU A 171 11.43 -6.31 28.73
N ALA A 172 11.57 -5.12 28.15
CA ALA A 172 12.07 -3.96 28.87
C ALA A 172 11.24 -3.68 30.14
N GLN A 173 9.91 -3.70 30.04
CA GLN A 173 9.02 -3.57 31.19
C GLN A 173 9.21 -4.69 32.22
N ARG A 174 9.44 -5.94 31.81
CA ARG A 174 9.69 -7.06 32.73
C ARG A 174 11.04 -6.93 33.42
N MET A 175 12.08 -6.46 32.72
CA MET A 175 13.40 -6.21 33.30
C MET A 175 13.39 -5.12 34.38
N THR A 176 12.48 -4.14 34.31
CA THR A 176 12.30 -3.18 35.43
C THR A 176 11.86 -3.85 36.73
N ARG A 177 11.10 -4.97 36.65
CA ARG A 177 10.69 -5.73 37.84
C ARG A 177 11.89 -6.42 38.47
N VAL A 178 12.79 -6.98 37.67
CA VAL A 178 14.03 -7.59 38.16
C VAL A 178 14.94 -6.56 38.83
N ALA A 179 14.98 -5.33 38.31
CA ALA A 179 15.73 -4.24 38.92
C ALA A 179 15.15 -3.82 40.29
N GLY A 180 13.83 -3.84 40.45
CA GLY A 180 13.15 -3.53 41.71
C GLY A 180 13.08 -4.70 42.71
N ASP A 181 13.04 -5.93 42.21
CA ASP A 181 12.96 -7.16 42.99
C ASP A 181 13.69 -8.31 42.26
N LYS A 182 14.81 -8.76 42.84
CA LYS A 182 15.60 -9.86 42.28
C LYS A 182 14.83 -11.18 42.23
N ALA A 183 13.82 -11.38 43.09
CA ALA A 183 12.97 -12.57 43.07
C ALA A 183 12.10 -12.66 41.80
N ALA A 184 11.96 -11.57 41.03
CA ALA A 184 11.29 -11.58 39.74
C ALA A 184 12.10 -12.28 38.63
N ALA A 185 13.41 -12.46 38.80
CA ALA A 185 14.30 -12.97 37.75
C ALA A 185 13.87 -14.33 37.16
N PRO A 186 13.50 -15.36 37.95
CA PRO A 186 13.05 -16.64 37.41
C PRO A 186 11.75 -16.53 36.60
N TYR A 187 10.85 -15.62 36.97
CA TYR A 187 9.60 -15.38 36.25
C TYR A 187 9.82 -14.66 34.91
N VAL A 188 10.78 -13.73 34.85
CA VAL A 188 11.14 -13.07 33.58
C VAL A 188 11.88 -14.03 32.65
N LEU A 189 12.72 -14.91 33.20
CA LEU A 189 13.35 -15.97 32.41
C LEU A 189 12.31 -16.97 31.85
N HIS A 190 11.28 -17.31 32.64
CA HIS A 190 10.15 -18.11 32.17
C HIS A 190 9.41 -17.43 31.01
N TRP A 191 9.09 -16.14 31.17
CA TRP A 191 8.45 -15.34 30.12
C TRP A 191 9.26 -15.33 28.82
N LEU A 192 10.59 -15.19 28.90
CA LEU A 192 11.48 -15.25 27.74
C LEU A 192 11.41 -16.59 27.03
N LYS A 193 11.47 -17.70 27.77
CA LYS A 193 11.35 -19.06 27.22
C LYS A 193 9.99 -19.29 26.54
N ALA A 194 8.92 -18.78 27.14
CA ALA A 194 7.60 -18.81 26.51
C ALA A 194 7.54 -17.96 25.24
N GLN A 195 8.20 -16.80 25.21
CA GLN A 195 8.26 -15.95 24.02
C GLN A 195 9.07 -16.60 22.89
N ASP A 196 10.17 -17.27 23.23
CA ASP A 196 10.96 -18.06 22.28
C ASP A 196 10.09 -19.16 21.66
N ALA A 197 9.31 -19.90 22.47
CA ALA A 197 8.39 -20.91 21.97
C ALA A 197 7.30 -20.36 21.03
N VAL A 198 6.79 -19.15 21.28
CA VAL A 198 5.86 -18.46 20.37
C VAL A 198 6.54 -18.15 19.03
N PHE A 199 7.78 -17.65 19.08
CA PHE A 199 8.52 -17.28 17.88
C PHE A 199 9.06 -18.49 17.11
N ASP A 200 9.31 -19.61 17.77
CA ASP A 200 9.75 -20.86 17.16
C ASP A 200 8.63 -21.58 16.40
N THR A 201 7.36 -21.42 16.82
CA THR A 201 6.17 -21.99 16.14
C THR A 201 6.14 -21.69 14.64
N CYS A 202 6.76 -20.59 14.24
CA CYS A 202 6.88 -20.17 12.86
C CYS A 202 7.73 -21.09 11.96
N ASN A 203 8.65 -21.87 12.55
CA ASN A 203 9.66 -22.60 11.81
C ASN A 203 9.34 -24.07 11.50
N GLN A 204 8.29 -24.67 12.07
CA GLN A 204 7.49 -25.82 11.53
C GLN A 204 6.73 -26.54 12.64
N GLN A 205 7.28 -26.56 13.86
CA GLN A 205 6.70 -27.27 14.99
C GLN A 205 6.50 -26.29 16.14
N SER A 206 5.30 -26.25 16.71
CA SER A 206 5.00 -25.37 17.84
C SER A 206 5.99 -25.61 18.96
N GLY A 207 6.73 -24.55 19.34
CA GLY A 207 7.61 -24.63 20.49
C GLY A 207 6.80 -25.00 21.74
N THR A 208 7.33 -25.83 22.63
CA THR A 208 6.63 -26.13 23.87
C THR A 208 6.72 -24.94 24.81
N VAL A 209 5.61 -24.24 25.05
CA VAL A 209 5.55 -23.20 26.07
C VAL A 209 5.70 -23.87 27.45
N PRO A 210 6.66 -23.44 28.28
CA PRO A 210 6.90 -24.06 29.59
C PRO A 210 5.69 -23.86 30.52
N GLU A 211 5.36 -24.87 31.31
CA GLU A 211 4.30 -24.80 32.33
C GLU A 211 4.55 -23.66 33.33
N LEU A 212 3.49 -23.04 33.85
CA LEU A 212 3.64 -21.99 34.86
C LEU A 212 4.25 -22.53 36.15
N PRO A 213 5.17 -21.78 36.77
CA PRO A 213 5.58 -22.07 38.14
C PRO A 213 4.38 -22.02 39.10
N GLN A 214 4.37 -22.90 40.11
CA GLN A 214 3.26 -23.09 41.07
C GLN A 214 2.81 -21.78 41.77
N HIS A 215 3.70 -20.80 41.92
CA HIS A 215 3.43 -19.50 42.52
C HIS A 215 3.63 -18.33 41.54
N ALA A 216 3.32 -18.54 40.26
CA ALA A 216 3.45 -17.51 39.24
C ALA A 216 2.64 -16.24 39.62
N PRO A 217 3.26 -15.05 39.57
CA PRO A 217 2.56 -13.81 39.83
C PRO A 217 1.49 -13.53 38.77
N ALA A 218 0.47 -12.75 39.12
CA ALA A 218 -0.67 -12.47 38.24
C ALA A 218 -0.25 -11.92 36.86
N TRP A 219 0.78 -11.07 36.82
CA TRP A 219 1.29 -10.53 35.55
C TRP A 219 1.86 -11.62 34.63
N LEU A 220 2.53 -12.64 35.19
CA LEU A 220 3.10 -13.72 34.39
C LEU A 220 1.98 -14.63 33.84
N LYS A 221 0.92 -14.86 34.63
CA LYS A 221 -0.27 -15.59 34.17
C LYS A 221 -0.93 -14.88 32.98
N ALA A 222 -1.09 -13.56 33.08
CA ALA A 222 -1.66 -12.75 31.99
C ALA A 222 -0.77 -12.77 30.74
N ASP A 223 0.55 -12.65 30.91
CA ASP A 223 1.50 -12.74 29.79
C ASP A 223 1.47 -14.11 29.12
N GLN A 224 1.49 -15.19 29.89
CA GLN A 224 1.49 -16.54 29.33
C GLN A 224 0.17 -16.84 28.60
N ALA A 225 -0.97 -16.36 29.12
CA ALA A 225 -2.25 -16.49 28.42
C ALA A 225 -2.19 -15.83 27.03
N TYR A 226 -1.62 -14.62 26.93
CA TYR A 226 -1.42 -13.94 25.65
C TYR A 226 -0.43 -14.67 24.74
N GLN A 227 0.69 -15.16 25.29
CA GLN A 227 1.68 -15.93 24.53
C GLN A 227 1.09 -17.22 23.96
N LEU A 228 0.31 -17.97 24.74
CA LEU A 228 -0.39 -19.17 24.26
C LEU A 228 -1.42 -18.85 23.17
N ALA A 229 -2.20 -17.78 23.32
CA ALA A 229 -3.13 -17.32 22.29
C ALA A 229 -2.40 -16.92 20.98
N ALA A 230 -1.29 -16.19 21.11
CA ALA A 230 -0.45 -15.82 19.97
C ALA A 230 0.19 -17.03 19.30
N GLN A 231 0.69 -17.99 20.07
CA GLN A 231 1.23 -19.25 19.56
C GLN A 231 0.18 -19.99 18.71
N ARG A 232 -1.05 -20.15 19.22
CA ARG A 232 -2.17 -20.76 18.47
C ARG A 232 -2.41 -20.04 17.14
N PHE A 233 -2.48 -18.70 17.19
CA PHE A 233 -2.62 -17.89 15.98
C PHE A 233 -1.49 -18.09 14.95
N TYR A 234 -0.24 -18.24 15.39
CA TYR A 234 0.89 -18.52 14.50
C TYR A 234 0.94 -19.98 14.02
N ALA A 235 0.39 -20.90 14.82
CA ALA A 235 0.21 -22.31 14.47
C ALA A 235 -0.98 -22.56 13.52
N ASP A 236 -1.70 -21.51 13.12
CA ASP A 236 -2.94 -21.59 12.31
C ASP A 236 -4.10 -22.31 13.02
N ASP A 237 -4.03 -22.41 14.35
CA ASP A 237 -5.08 -22.92 15.25
C ASP A 237 -6.08 -21.79 15.57
N LEU A 238 -6.79 -21.34 14.53
CA LEU A 238 -7.48 -20.04 14.52
C LEU A 238 -8.72 -19.98 15.42
N ASP A 239 -9.49 -21.06 15.53
CA ASP A 239 -10.72 -21.08 16.34
C ASP A 239 -10.38 -21.03 17.84
N GLU A 240 -9.38 -21.81 18.24
CA GLU A 240 -8.78 -21.85 19.55
C GLU A 240 -8.05 -20.55 19.90
N ALA A 241 -7.46 -19.87 18.91
CA ALA A 241 -6.88 -18.54 19.07
C ALA A 241 -7.96 -17.48 19.30
N ASP A 242 -9.07 -17.45 18.53
CA ASP A 242 -10.16 -16.49 18.77
C ASP A 242 -10.77 -16.68 20.15
N THR A 243 -10.97 -17.94 20.57
CA THR A 243 -11.49 -18.27 21.90
C THR A 243 -10.57 -17.75 23.01
N ALA A 244 -9.26 -17.98 22.87
CA ALA A 244 -8.27 -17.52 23.84
C ALA A 244 -8.19 -15.98 23.88
N PHE A 245 -8.14 -15.31 22.72
CA PHE A 245 -8.12 -13.85 22.67
C PHE A 245 -9.43 -13.21 23.16
N THR A 246 -10.58 -13.85 22.96
CA THR A 246 -11.87 -13.42 23.52
C THR A 246 -11.81 -13.43 25.04
N THR A 247 -11.34 -14.53 25.63
CA THR A 247 -11.18 -14.67 27.08
C THR A 247 -10.28 -13.57 27.65
N ILE A 248 -9.15 -13.28 26.99
CA ILE A 248 -8.22 -12.23 27.42
C ILE A 248 -8.84 -10.83 27.27
N ALA A 249 -9.60 -10.57 26.20
CA ALA A 249 -10.27 -9.30 25.94
C ALA A 249 -11.35 -8.97 26.97
N GLU A 250 -12.03 -9.99 27.50
CA GLU A 250 -13.07 -9.87 28.51
C GLU A 250 -12.51 -9.71 29.94
N ASP A 251 -11.29 -10.20 30.17
CA ASP A 251 -10.60 -10.01 31.46
C ASP A 251 -10.19 -8.55 31.68
N LYS A 252 -10.94 -7.86 32.54
CA LYS A 252 -10.69 -6.46 32.90
C LYS A 252 -9.36 -6.26 33.63
N ALA A 253 -8.79 -7.29 34.25
CA ALA A 253 -7.52 -7.24 34.96
C ALA A 253 -6.32 -7.51 34.04
N SER A 254 -6.55 -8.08 32.85
CA SER A 254 -5.49 -8.35 31.90
C SER A 254 -4.97 -7.07 31.25
N THR A 255 -3.64 -6.89 31.28
CA THR A 255 -2.97 -5.81 30.54
C THR A 255 -3.01 -6.02 29.03
N TRP A 256 -3.36 -7.24 28.58
CA TRP A 256 -3.42 -7.62 27.17
C TRP A 256 -4.80 -7.47 26.56
N ARG A 257 -5.83 -7.16 27.35
CA ARG A 257 -7.23 -7.12 26.91
C ARG A 257 -7.46 -6.37 25.60
N ASP A 258 -6.81 -5.22 25.49
CA ASP A 258 -6.98 -4.27 24.39
C ASP A 258 -6.30 -4.78 23.11
N LEU A 259 -5.10 -5.35 23.25
CA LEU A 259 -4.37 -5.96 22.14
C LEU A 259 -5.02 -7.29 21.72
N ALA A 260 -5.49 -8.10 22.66
CA ALA A 260 -6.21 -9.34 22.39
C ALA A 260 -7.49 -9.08 21.58
N ALA A 261 -8.26 -8.05 21.94
CA ALA A 261 -9.44 -7.65 21.18
C ALA A 261 -9.09 -7.25 19.73
N TYR A 262 -7.96 -6.57 19.51
CA TYR A 262 -7.46 -6.32 18.15
C TYR A 262 -6.98 -7.59 17.43
N MET A 263 -6.31 -8.51 18.14
CA MET A 263 -5.85 -9.78 17.56
C MET A 263 -7.00 -10.63 17.02
N ARG A 264 -8.20 -10.54 17.59
CA ARG A 264 -9.40 -11.19 17.04
C ARG A 264 -9.73 -10.76 15.60
N LEU A 265 -9.52 -9.49 15.23
CA LEU A 265 -9.66 -9.07 13.83
C LEU A 265 -8.62 -9.73 12.92
N ARG A 266 -7.41 -9.96 13.43
CA ARG A 266 -6.35 -10.65 12.68
C ARG A 266 -6.67 -12.14 12.52
N VAL A 267 -7.23 -12.78 13.55
CA VAL A 267 -7.75 -14.15 13.47
C VAL A 267 -8.83 -14.23 12.39
N LEU A 268 -9.83 -13.34 12.46
CA LEU A 268 -10.91 -13.27 11.47
C LEU A 268 -10.36 -13.10 10.04
N ALA A 269 -9.31 -12.30 9.86
CA ALA A 269 -8.69 -12.12 8.54
C ALA A 269 -8.00 -13.38 8.01
N ARG A 270 -7.44 -14.22 8.88
CA ARG A 270 -6.83 -15.50 8.49
C ARG A 270 -7.88 -16.57 8.22
N GLN A 271 -8.97 -16.60 8.99
CA GLN A 271 -10.10 -17.49 8.75
C GLN A 271 -10.83 -17.18 7.43
N ASN A 272 -10.66 -15.96 6.91
CA ASN A 272 -11.31 -15.49 5.69
C ASN A 272 -10.25 -15.09 4.64
N PRO A 273 -9.60 -16.04 3.96
CA PRO A 273 -8.54 -15.76 2.99
C PRO A 273 -9.02 -15.03 1.72
N GLY A 274 -10.34 -14.94 1.50
CA GLY A 274 -10.94 -14.40 0.28
C GLY A 274 -11.13 -15.48 -0.79
N GLU A 275 -11.49 -15.06 -1.99
CA GLU A 275 -11.59 -15.94 -3.16
C GLU A 275 -10.30 -15.89 -3.99
N ALA A 276 -10.00 -17.00 -4.68
CA ALA A 276 -8.93 -17.00 -5.66
C ALA A 276 -9.25 -16.00 -6.79
N PRO A 277 -8.23 -15.34 -7.37
CA PRO A 277 -8.45 -14.51 -8.54
C PRO A 277 -9.10 -15.33 -9.65
N SER A 278 -10.11 -14.76 -10.30
CA SER A 278 -10.72 -15.36 -11.47
C SER A 278 -10.19 -14.74 -12.75
N ASP A 279 -9.98 -15.58 -13.76
CA ASP A 279 -9.57 -15.15 -15.10
C ASP A 279 -10.74 -14.61 -15.93
N ASN A 280 -11.99 -14.77 -15.44
CA ASN A 280 -13.17 -14.32 -16.16
C ASN A 280 -13.45 -12.83 -15.92
N LYS A 281 -13.16 -12.02 -16.93
CA LYS A 281 -13.29 -10.55 -16.92
C LYS A 281 -14.72 -10.02 -16.82
N ASN A 282 -15.71 -10.88 -17.09
CA ASN A 282 -17.14 -10.56 -17.02
C ASN A 282 -17.82 -11.23 -15.82
N GLU A 283 -17.05 -11.81 -14.92
CA GLU A 283 -17.62 -12.39 -13.71
C GLU A 283 -18.29 -11.31 -12.86
N LYS A 284 -19.41 -11.70 -12.26
CA LYS A 284 -20.15 -10.90 -11.30
C LYS A 284 -20.10 -11.62 -9.97
N ASP A 285 -20.18 -10.85 -8.89
CA ASP A 285 -20.21 -11.45 -7.56
C ASP A 285 -21.34 -12.49 -7.48
N SER A 286 -21.00 -13.71 -7.10
CA SER A 286 -22.00 -14.76 -6.90
C SER A 286 -22.91 -14.41 -5.72
N PRO A 287 -24.18 -14.87 -5.71
CA PRO A 287 -25.04 -14.73 -4.53
C PRO A 287 -24.38 -15.26 -3.24
N GLU A 288 -23.60 -16.32 -3.35
CA GLU A 288 -22.84 -16.93 -2.26
C GLU A 288 -21.74 -16.00 -1.75
N ALA A 289 -20.94 -15.40 -2.65
CA ALA A 289 -19.89 -14.44 -2.31
C ALA A 289 -20.48 -13.19 -1.63
N LEU A 290 -21.59 -12.66 -2.15
CA LEU A 290 -22.30 -11.53 -1.54
C LEU A 290 -22.82 -11.87 -0.14
N LYS A 291 -23.39 -13.07 0.04
CA LYS A 291 -23.85 -13.55 1.36
C LYS A 291 -22.69 -13.71 2.34
N ARG A 292 -21.58 -14.31 1.92
CA ARG A 292 -20.35 -14.43 2.73
C ARG A 292 -19.79 -13.06 3.10
N GLN A 293 -19.73 -12.13 2.15
CA GLN A 293 -19.28 -10.77 2.42
C GLN A 293 -20.17 -10.05 3.44
N ALA A 294 -21.49 -10.21 3.34
CA ALA A 294 -22.43 -9.62 4.29
C ALA A 294 -22.24 -10.18 5.71
N GLU A 295 -22.10 -11.49 5.85
CA GLU A 295 -21.85 -12.14 7.14
C GLU A 295 -20.48 -11.75 7.72
N LEU A 296 -19.43 -11.73 6.90
CA LEU A 296 -18.11 -11.26 7.32
C LEU A 296 -18.15 -9.80 7.78
N THR A 297 -18.88 -8.94 7.07
CA THR A 297 -19.04 -7.52 7.47
C THR A 297 -19.67 -7.40 8.85
N LYS A 298 -20.69 -8.21 9.15
CA LYS A 298 -21.33 -8.25 10.47
C LYS A 298 -20.35 -8.68 11.57
N GLN A 299 -19.53 -9.70 11.32
CA GLN A 299 -18.51 -10.15 12.28
C GLN A 299 -17.42 -9.10 12.49
N VAL A 300 -16.95 -8.46 11.41
CA VAL A 300 -16.01 -7.35 11.47
C VAL A 300 -16.57 -6.21 12.31
N ASP A 301 -17.82 -5.82 12.10
CA ASP A 301 -18.45 -4.72 12.84
C ASP A 301 -18.60 -5.04 14.34
N ALA A 302 -18.93 -6.29 14.68
CA ALA A 302 -19.04 -6.75 16.07
C ALA A 302 -17.71 -6.60 16.84
N ILE A 303 -16.57 -6.75 16.18
CA ILE A 303 -15.24 -6.62 16.79
C ILE A 303 -14.69 -5.20 16.65
N ALA A 304 -14.73 -4.61 15.45
CA ALA A 304 -14.09 -3.34 15.13
C ALA A 304 -14.80 -2.14 15.77
N LEU A 305 -16.15 -2.10 15.79
CA LEU A 305 -16.86 -0.93 16.31
C LEU A 305 -16.60 -0.67 17.80
N PRO A 306 -16.59 -1.68 18.71
CA PRO A 306 -16.18 -1.47 20.09
C PRO A 306 -14.75 -0.93 20.23
N LEU A 307 -13.80 -1.43 19.43
CA LEU A 307 -12.41 -0.97 19.44
C LEU A 307 -12.30 0.51 19.04
N LEU A 308 -12.99 0.90 17.96
CA LEU A 308 -13.01 2.26 17.44
C LEU A 308 -13.73 3.25 18.38
N LYS A 309 -14.73 2.79 19.14
CA LYS A 309 -15.40 3.62 20.15
C LYS A 309 -14.58 3.83 21.41
N ASN A 310 -13.60 2.98 21.69
CA ASN A 310 -12.78 3.08 22.89
C ASN A 310 -11.65 4.11 22.70
N PRO A 311 -11.67 5.27 23.40
CA PRO A 311 -10.64 6.29 23.24
C PRO A 311 -9.27 5.86 23.75
N ARG A 312 -9.19 4.86 24.66
CA ARG A 312 -7.91 4.29 25.11
C ARG A 312 -7.17 3.58 23.98
N LEU A 313 -7.91 3.16 22.94
CA LEU A 313 -7.39 2.44 21.79
C LEU A 313 -7.13 3.33 20.58
N ARG A 314 -7.11 4.66 20.75
CA ARG A 314 -6.89 5.60 19.63
C ARG A 314 -5.64 5.29 18.82
N ALA A 315 -4.56 4.83 19.46
CA ALA A 315 -3.33 4.41 18.78
C ALA A 315 -3.52 3.19 17.85
N LEU A 316 -4.49 2.33 18.13
CA LEU A 316 -4.83 1.16 17.31
C LEU A 316 -5.88 1.45 16.24
N HIS A 317 -6.61 2.57 16.32
CA HIS A 317 -7.69 2.90 15.38
C HIS A 317 -7.25 2.83 13.90
N PRO A 318 -6.08 3.34 13.48
CA PRO A 318 -5.64 3.21 12.09
C PRO A 318 -5.46 1.75 11.66
N SER A 319 -4.92 0.89 12.53
CA SER A 319 -4.74 -0.55 12.24
C SER A 319 -6.07 -1.30 12.22
N VAL A 320 -7.01 -0.94 13.10
CA VAL A 320 -8.37 -1.47 13.11
C VAL A 320 -9.10 -1.08 11.82
N HIS A 321 -9.05 0.19 11.42
CA HIS A 321 -9.65 0.64 10.16
C HIS A 321 -9.06 -0.08 8.95
N ARG A 322 -7.73 -0.15 8.83
CA ARG A 322 -7.06 -0.85 7.70
C ARG A 322 -7.54 -2.29 7.56
N LEU A 323 -7.54 -3.04 8.66
CA LEU A 323 -7.92 -4.45 8.63
C LEU A 323 -9.43 -4.63 8.42
N ALA A 324 -10.26 -3.83 9.08
CA ALA A 324 -11.70 -3.90 8.94
C ALA A 324 -12.15 -3.56 7.51
N GLU A 325 -11.63 -2.49 6.90
CA GLU A 325 -11.96 -2.13 5.51
C GLU A 325 -11.51 -3.21 4.53
N ALA A 326 -10.33 -3.83 4.74
CA ALA A 326 -9.87 -4.94 3.90
C ALA A 326 -10.82 -6.14 3.98
N LEU A 327 -11.34 -6.46 5.18
CA LEU A 327 -12.29 -7.55 5.37
C LEU A 327 -13.68 -7.26 4.79
N ARG A 328 -14.13 -6.00 4.80
CA ARG A 328 -15.43 -5.56 4.24
C ARG A 328 -15.53 -5.69 2.71
N ILE A 329 -14.43 -5.98 2.04
CA ILE A 329 -14.36 -6.17 0.58
C ILE A 329 -13.70 -7.50 0.18
N ARG A 330 -13.41 -8.38 1.15
CA ARG A 330 -12.58 -9.57 1.01
C ARG A 330 -13.08 -10.61 -0.01
N TYR A 331 -14.39 -10.79 -0.09
CA TYR A 331 -15.05 -11.78 -0.95
C TYR A 331 -15.65 -11.16 -2.21
N LEU A 332 -15.34 -9.90 -2.51
CA LEU A 332 -15.86 -9.21 -3.67
C LEU A 332 -14.86 -9.25 -4.82
N LEU A 333 -15.39 -9.30 -6.03
CA LEU A 333 -14.61 -9.16 -7.24
C LEU A 333 -13.99 -7.76 -7.33
N PRO A 334 -12.82 -7.62 -7.99
CA PRO A 334 -12.10 -6.34 -8.07
C PRO A 334 -12.95 -5.15 -8.52
N ALA A 335 -13.84 -5.34 -9.50
CA ALA A 335 -14.74 -4.28 -9.97
C ALA A 335 -15.67 -3.76 -8.87
N THR A 336 -16.26 -4.66 -8.09
CA THR A 336 -17.14 -4.30 -6.97
C THR A 336 -16.35 -3.69 -5.81
N ARG A 337 -15.14 -4.19 -5.54
CA ARG A 337 -14.22 -3.57 -4.54
C ARG A 337 -13.90 -2.14 -4.93
N MET A 338 -13.48 -1.91 -6.17
CA MET A 338 -13.18 -0.60 -6.72
C MET A 338 -14.37 0.36 -6.58
N GLN A 339 -15.56 -0.08 -6.98
CA GLN A 339 -16.78 0.73 -6.86
C GLN A 339 -17.10 1.08 -5.40
N ARG A 340 -17.06 0.11 -4.47
CA ARG A 340 -17.32 0.35 -3.04
C ARG A 340 -16.31 1.29 -2.41
N LEU A 341 -15.03 1.12 -2.72
CA LEU A 341 -13.96 1.99 -2.24
C LEU A 341 -14.15 3.42 -2.76
N ALA A 342 -14.43 3.57 -4.06
CA ALA A 342 -14.66 4.86 -4.67
C ALA A 342 -15.91 5.55 -4.11
N ASP A 343 -17.02 4.83 -3.94
CA ASP A 343 -18.23 5.35 -3.31
C ASP A 343 -17.97 5.80 -1.87
N GLY A 344 -17.20 4.99 -1.13
CA GLY A 344 -16.77 5.30 0.24
C GLY A 344 -15.75 6.44 0.35
N LEU A 345 -15.22 6.93 -0.77
CA LEU A 345 -14.25 8.02 -0.87
C LEU A 345 -14.81 9.24 -1.64
N LYS A 346 -16.09 9.24 -2.05
CA LYS A 346 -16.77 10.42 -2.62
C LYS A 346 -16.70 11.63 -1.70
N THR A 347 -16.73 11.38 -0.40
CA THR A 347 -16.38 12.34 0.64
C THR A 347 -15.37 11.68 1.57
N MET A 348 -14.50 12.48 2.19
CA MET A 348 -13.45 11.96 3.08
C MET A 348 -13.98 11.14 4.26
N GLY A 349 -15.11 11.55 4.88
CA GLY A 349 -15.57 10.93 6.12
C GLY A 349 -14.52 10.99 7.26
N PRO A 350 -14.52 10.02 8.20
CA PRO A 350 -13.51 9.93 9.25
C PRO A 350 -12.10 9.69 8.67
N PRO A 351 -11.08 10.48 9.06
CA PRO A 351 -9.76 10.41 8.41
C PRO A 351 -9.06 9.05 8.40
N ASP A 352 -9.05 8.32 9.53
CA ASP A 352 -8.38 7.01 9.60
C ASP A 352 -9.11 5.96 8.73
N ALA A 353 -10.44 6.08 8.59
CA ALA A 353 -11.22 5.24 7.70
C ALA A 353 -10.95 5.58 6.22
N ALA A 354 -10.87 6.87 5.89
CA ALA A 354 -10.47 7.33 4.56
C ALA A 354 -9.06 6.83 4.21
N ALA A 355 -8.10 6.97 5.12
CA ALA A 355 -6.73 6.50 4.92
C ALA A 355 -6.67 4.99 4.63
N ALA A 356 -7.45 4.19 5.35
CA ALA A 356 -7.57 2.75 5.09
C ALA A 356 -8.13 2.46 3.68
N LYS A 357 -9.21 3.14 3.27
CA LYS A 357 -9.79 2.97 1.93
C LYS A 357 -8.86 3.45 0.82
N LEU A 358 -8.11 4.54 1.04
CA LEU A 358 -7.10 5.04 0.10
C LEU A 358 -5.99 4.02 -0.12
N LEU A 359 -5.53 3.36 0.94
CA LEU A 359 -4.54 2.28 0.84
C LEU A 359 -5.06 1.12 -0.02
N LEU A 360 -6.30 0.69 0.23
CA LEU A 360 -6.94 -0.39 -0.54
C LEU A 360 -7.19 0.02 -1.99
N LEU A 361 -7.66 1.24 -2.24
CA LEU A 361 -7.86 1.77 -3.58
C LEU A 361 -6.53 1.78 -4.36
N ASN A 362 -5.45 2.24 -3.74
CA ASN A 362 -4.11 2.20 -4.32
C ASN A 362 -3.68 0.76 -4.64
N HIS A 363 -3.99 -0.20 -3.78
CA HIS A 363 -3.71 -1.60 -4.03
C HIS A 363 -4.46 -2.12 -5.27
N GLU A 364 -5.76 -1.83 -5.41
CA GLU A 364 -6.55 -2.25 -6.58
C GLU A 364 -6.00 -1.64 -7.89
N PHE A 365 -5.64 -0.35 -7.89
CA PHE A 365 -5.02 0.28 -9.06
C PHE A 365 -3.63 -0.30 -9.39
N ARG A 366 -2.82 -0.65 -8.37
CA ARG A 366 -1.52 -1.30 -8.59
C ARG A 366 -1.69 -2.70 -9.16
N ALA A 367 -2.63 -3.50 -8.64
CA ALA A 367 -2.92 -4.83 -9.16
C ALA A 367 -3.24 -4.77 -10.66
N CYS A 368 -3.94 -3.73 -11.11
CA CYS A 368 -4.19 -3.48 -12.52
C CYS A 368 -3.00 -3.07 -13.37
N GLY A 369 -1.98 -2.45 -12.80
CA GLY A 369 -0.76 -2.10 -13.54
C GLY A 369 0.11 -3.32 -13.83
N PHE A 370 0.04 -4.36 -12.99
CA PHE A 370 0.82 -5.60 -13.14
C PHE A 370 0.11 -6.67 -13.96
N ILE A 371 -1.22 -6.73 -13.88
CA ILE A 371 -2.04 -7.66 -14.65
C ILE A 371 -2.50 -6.91 -15.89
N TYR A 372 -1.84 -7.17 -17.03
CA TYR A 372 -2.34 -6.69 -18.33
C TYR A 372 -3.79 -7.17 -18.46
N ASP A 373 -4.73 -6.22 -18.55
CA ASP A 373 -6.15 -6.41 -18.87
C ASP A 373 -7.22 -6.15 -17.79
N CYS A 374 -7.16 -5.04 -17.06
CA CYS A 374 -8.20 -4.68 -16.08
C CYS A 374 -9.44 -4.00 -16.66
N SER A 375 -10.58 -4.69 -16.72
CA SER A 375 -11.88 -4.14 -17.20
C SER A 375 -12.52 -3.08 -16.29
N TYR A 376 -12.04 -2.96 -15.05
CA TYR A 376 -12.63 -2.10 -14.02
C TYR A 376 -11.86 -0.80 -13.75
N VAL A 377 -10.94 -0.43 -14.65
CA VAL A 377 -10.30 0.90 -14.73
C VAL A 377 -10.29 1.36 -16.18
N GLY A 378 -10.09 2.65 -16.44
CA GLY A 378 -9.96 3.19 -17.79
C GLY A 378 -11.23 3.87 -18.31
N PRO A 379 -11.43 3.95 -19.64
CA PRO A 379 -12.44 4.82 -20.27
C PRO A 379 -13.90 4.39 -20.04
N ALA A 380 -14.12 3.12 -19.68
CA ALA A 380 -15.47 2.57 -19.49
C ALA A 380 -16.02 2.73 -18.06
N GLN A 381 -15.29 3.40 -17.16
CA GLN A 381 -15.68 3.53 -15.76
C GLN A 381 -16.79 4.55 -15.54
N THR A 382 -17.71 4.26 -14.62
CA THR A 382 -18.85 5.13 -14.33
C THR A 382 -18.69 5.92 -13.04
N SER A 383 -17.85 5.45 -12.11
CA SER A 383 -17.46 6.20 -10.92
C SER A 383 -16.61 7.41 -11.32
N ASP A 384 -17.04 8.62 -10.95
CA ASP A 384 -16.33 9.86 -11.31
C ASP A 384 -14.88 9.87 -10.77
N LEU A 385 -14.68 9.48 -9.51
CA LEU A 385 -13.35 9.39 -8.90
C LEU A 385 -12.45 8.39 -9.65
N VAL A 386 -12.96 7.19 -9.96
CA VAL A 386 -12.17 6.16 -10.66
C VAL A 386 -11.88 6.62 -12.09
N GLN A 387 -12.87 7.18 -12.78
CA GLN A 387 -12.72 7.70 -14.13
C GLN A 387 -11.70 8.84 -14.19
N TRP A 388 -11.74 9.75 -13.22
CA TRP A 388 -10.77 10.83 -13.08
C TRP A 388 -9.37 10.26 -12.82
N LEU A 389 -9.21 9.34 -11.85
CA LEU A 389 -7.93 8.68 -11.56
C LEU A 389 -7.36 7.95 -12.78
N SER A 390 -8.18 7.20 -13.51
CA SER A 390 -7.79 6.55 -14.76
C SER A 390 -7.33 7.56 -15.81
N THR A 391 -8.02 8.70 -15.90
CA THR A 391 -7.69 9.77 -16.85
C THR A 391 -6.40 10.49 -16.48
N VAL A 392 -6.16 10.80 -15.21
CA VAL A 392 -4.98 11.60 -14.82
C VAL A 392 -3.73 10.74 -14.73
N ARG A 393 -3.84 9.48 -14.30
CA ARG A 393 -2.70 8.56 -14.19
C ARG A 393 -2.43 7.73 -15.45
N GLY A 394 -3.37 7.67 -16.40
CA GLY A 394 -3.20 6.93 -17.65
C GLY A 394 -3.41 5.43 -17.51
N PHE A 395 -4.35 5.00 -16.66
CA PHE A 395 -4.74 3.60 -16.59
C PHE A 395 -5.64 3.26 -17.78
N ASN A 396 -5.15 2.41 -18.70
CA ASN A 396 -5.74 2.21 -20.02
C ASN A 396 -6.74 1.05 -20.15
N GLY A 397 -7.04 0.31 -19.07
CA GLY A 397 -8.01 -0.80 -19.08
C GLY A 397 -7.56 -2.01 -19.92
N PRO A 398 -8.49 -2.89 -20.35
CA PRO A 398 -8.20 -4.06 -21.19
C PRO A 398 -7.60 -3.70 -22.56
N GLY A 399 -6.51 -4.39 -22.97
CA GLY A 399 -5.97 -4.34 -24.33
C GLY A 399 -4.70 -3.49 -24.55
N SER A 400 -3.91 -3.21 -23.50
CA SER A 400 -2.78 -2.27 -23.56
C SER A 400 -1.50 -2.75 -24.26
N SER A 401 -1.59 -3.58 -25.31
CA SER A 401 -0.49 -3.72 -26.28
C SER A 401 -0.50 -2.63 -27.36
N ALA A 402 -1.61 -1.89 -27.46
CA ALA A 402 -1.65 -0.57 -28.08
C ALA A 402 -1.93 0.44 -26.98
N GLU A 403 -1.18 1.54 -26.93
CA GLU A 403 -1.70 2.75 -26.31
C GLU A 403 -3.11 2.97 -26.93
N PRO A 404 -4.22 2.90 -26.19
CA PRO A 404 -5.43 3.54 -26.68
C PRO A 404 -5.01 4.96 -26.97
N ASP A 405 -5.19 5.40 -28.22
CA ASP A 405 -4.67 6.66 -28.73
C ASP A 405 -4.72 7.70 -27.59
N GLY A 406 -3.56 8.24 -27.16
CA GLY A 406 -3.48 9.03 -25.91
C GLY A 406 -4.52 10.17 -25.79
N LYS A 407 -5.15 10.50 -26.93
CA LYS A 407 -6.34 11.30 -27.13
C LYS A 407 -7.58 10.93 -26.32
N TRP A 408 -7.82 9.69 -25.90
CA TRP A 408 -9.06 9.41 -25.14
C TRP A 408 -9.09 10.19 -23.82
N ARG A 409 -7.93 10.33 -23.17
CA ARG A 409 -7.75 11.08 -21.92
C ARG A 409 -7.95 12.57 -22.15
N GLU A 410 -7.36 13.09 -23.22
CA GLU A 410 -7.54 14.48 -23.67
C GLU A 410 -9.01 14.78 -23.96
N THR A 411 -9.66 13.93 -24.76
CA THR A 411 -11.05 14.09 -25.18
C THR A 411 -11.99 14.00 -23.98
N LEU A 412 -11.78 13.02 -23.11
CA LEU A 412 -12.63 12.80 -21.95
C LEU A 412 -12.46 13.92 -20.92
N SER A 413 -11.22 14.31 -20.58
CA SER A 413 -10.98 15.38 -19.61
C SER A 413 -11.57 16.71 -20.09
N TRP A 414 -11.37 17.05 -21.36
CA TRP A 414 -11.97 18.23 -21.98
C TRP A 414 -13.50 18.18 -21.98
N SER A 415 -14.09 17.08 -22.47
CA SER A 415 -15.55 16.94 -22.54
C SER A 415 -16.21 16.98 -21.17
N ARG A 416 -15.58 16.36 -20.16
CA ARG A 416 -16.03 16.41 -18.76
C ARG A 416 -16.01 17.84 -18.26
N TYR A 417 -14.88 18.53 -18.40
CA TYR A 417 -14.76 19.94 -18.00
C TYR A 417 -15.80 20.83 -18.69
N GLN A 418 -15.97 20.73 -20.02
CA GLN A 418 -16.96 21.55 -20.73
C GLN A 418 -18.40 21.30 -20.27
N ARG A 419 -18.72 20.08 -19.84
CA ARG A 419 -20.06 19.73 -19.39
C ARG A 419 -20.32 20.14 -17.93
N THR A 420 -19.32 20.03 -17.08
CA THR A 420 -19.50 20.18 -15.62
C THR A 420 -18.92 21.48 -15.06
N HIS A 421 -18.00 22.12 -15.78
CA HIS A 421 -17.12 23.18 -15.29
C HIS A 421 -16.42 22.82 -13.97
N ASP A 422 -16.21 21.53 -13.75
CA ASP A 422 -15.59 21.02 -12.54
C ASP A 422 -14.07 21.29 -12.53
N LEU A 423 -13.56 21.73 -11.37
CA LEU A 423 -12.15 22.11 -11.23
C LEU A 423 -11.21 20.90 -11.34
N ALA A 424 -11.60 19.71 -10.88
CA ALA A 424 -10.74 18.53 -11.03
C ALA A 424 -10.60 18.13 -12.50
N TRP A 425 -11.67 18.25 -13.27
CA TRP A 425 -11.64 18.04 -14.72
C TRP A 425 -10.95 19.16 -15.49
N LEU A 426 -11.03 20.43 -15.04
CA LEU A 426 -10.23 21.54 -15.57
C LEU A 426 -8.74 21.26 -15.44
N MET A 427 -8.29 20.87 -14.24
CA MET A 427 -6.87 20.58 -13.97
C MET A 427 -6.38 19.39 -14.78
N ALA A 428 -7.21 18.35 -14.94
CA ALA A 428 -6.90 17.21 -15.81
C ALA A 428 -6.76 17.65 -17.28
N ALA A 429 -7.72 18.41 -17.82
CA ALA A 429 -7.69 18.90 -19.19
C ALA A 429 -6.47 19.81 -19.43
N ALA A 430 -6.18 20.73 -18.51
CA ALA A 430 -5.03 21.62 -18.56
C ALA A 430 -3.68 20.89 -18.45
N SER A 431 -3.64 19.69 -17.89
CA SER A 431 -2.40 18.89 -17.78
C SER A 431 -2.20 17.95 -18.97
N LEU A 432 -3.28 17.52 -19.62
CA LEU A 432 -3.26 16.49 -20.66
C LEU A 432 -3.33 17.06 -22.07
N LEU A 433 -4.09 18.13 -22.28
CA LEU A 433 -4.24 18.71 -23.61
C LEU A 433 -2.93 19.34 -24.08
N PRO A 434 -2.49 19.04 -25.31
CA PRO A 434 -1.31 19.69 -25.87
C PRO A 434 -1.53 21.21 -25.94
N VAL A 435 -0.46 21.96 -25.70
CA VAL A 435 -0.49 23.42 -25.83
C VAL A 435 -0.45 23.74 -27.32
N ALA A 436 -1.55 24.30 -27.85
CA ALA A 436 -1.62 24.68 -29.26
C ALA A 436 -0.72 25.90 -29.53
N ALA A 437 0.17 25.77 -30.52
CA ALA A 437 0.99 26.86 -31.04
C ALA A 437 0.25 27.77 -32.03
N ALA A 438 -0.88 27.30 -32.58
CA ALA A 438 -1.69 28.06 -33.54
C ALA A 438 -2.69 28.98 -32.82
N SER A 439 -2.85 30.21 -33.33
CA SER A 439 -3.69 31.28 -32.76
C SER A 439 -5.19 30.97 -32.70
N ASP A 440 -5.66 29.94 -33.40
CA ASP A 440 -7.07 29.73 -33.70
C ASP A 440 -7.73 28.66 -32.82
N ASP A 441 -6.96 27.96 -31.98
CA ASP A 441 -7.51 27.00 -31.02
C ASP A 441 -8.04 27.71 -29.76
N LYS A 442 -9.35 27.95 -29.75
CA LYS A 442 -10.06 28.60 -28.62
C LYS A 442 -9.91 27.84 -27.30
N ARG A 443 -9.58 26.54 -27.32
CA ARG A 443 -9.46 25.70 -26.11
C ARG A 443 -8.36 26.21 -25.19
N GLU A 444 -7.23 26.66 -25.74
CA GLU A 444 -6.12 27.16 -24.92
C GLU A 444 -6.50 28.46 -24.22
N ALA A 445 -7.15 29.39 -24.93
CA ALA A 445 -7.63 30.63 -24.32
C ALA A 445 -8.66 30.36 -23.21
N GLU A 446 -9.56 29.39 -23.42
CA GLU A 446 -10.55 28.98 -22.43
C GLU A 446 -9.89 28.36 -21.17
N LEU A 447 -8.94 27.43 -21.34
CA LEU A 447 -8.18 26.85 -20.23
C LEU A 447 -7.42 27.92 -19.44
N GLN A 448 -6.73 28.83 -20.12
CA GLN A 448 -5.98 29.92 -19.50
C GLN A 448 -6.88 30.84 -18.67
N ALA A 449 -8.05 31.20 -19.21
CA ALA A 449 -9.03 32.03 -18.51
C ALA A 449 -9.63 31.29 -17.31
N ALA A 450 -9.99 30.02 -17.47
CA ALA A 450 -10.57 29.21 -16.41
C ALA A 450 -9.59 28.97 -15.24
N LEU A 451 -8.32 28.65 -15.55
CA LEU A 451 -7.27 28.52 -14.52
C LEU A 451 -7.02 29.84 -13.79
N ALA A 452 -7.07 30.98 -14.50
CA ALA A 452 -6.93 32.29 -13.89
C ALA A 452 -8.10 32.65 -12.96
N ALA A 453 -9.31 32.14 -13.26
CA ALA A 453 -10.53 32.38 -12.51
C ALA A 453 -10.65 31.57 -11.22
N VAL A 454 -9.75 30.62 -10.96
CA VAL A 454 -9.72 29.89 -9.67
C VAL A 454 -9.53 30.89 -8.52
N PRO A 455 -10.42 30.93 -7.51
CA PRO A 455 -10.37 31.92 -6.42
C PRO A 455 -9.04 31.93 -5.68
N GLU A 456 -8.62 33.09 -5.18
CA GLU A 456 -7.33 33.25 -4.50
C GLU A 456 -7.23 32.46 -3.19
N ASP A 457 -8.36 32.29 -2.50
CA ASP A 457 -8.50 31.53 -1.26
C ASP A 457 -8.73 30.03 -1.49
N HIS A 458 -8.90 29.59 -2.75
CA HIS A 458 -9.12 28.18 -3.06
C HIS A 458 -7.83 27.37 -2.84
N PRO A 459 -7.88 26.18 -2.20
CA PRO A 459 -6.69 25.34 -1.96
C PRO A 459 -5.88 24.99 -3.23
N ALA A 460 -6.54 24.97 -4.39
CA ALA A 460 -5.93 24.66 -5.67
C ALA A 460 -5.34 25.88 -6.41
N ARG A 461 -5.44 27.09 -5.86
CA ARG A 461 -5.01 28.33 -6.54
C ARG A 461 -3.57 28.26 -7.01
N PHE A 462 -2.67 27.77 -6.16
CA PHE A 462 -1.26 27.64 -6.49
C PHE A 462 -1.06 26.70 -7.67
N ALA A 463 -1.65 25.51 -7.64
CA ALA A 463 -1.54 24.53 -8.71
C ALA A 463 -2.16 25.03 -10.03
N ALA A 464 -3.31 25.72 -9.97
CA ALA A 464 -3.93 26.32 -11.15
C ALA A 464 -3.01 27.39 -11.77
N THR A 465 -2.37 28.21 -10.93
CA THR A 465 -1.40 29.22 -11.37
C THR A 465 -0.16 28.58 -11.98
N GLN A 466 0.35 27.49 -11.38
CA GLN A 466 1.49 26.74 -11.88
C GLN A 466 1.20 26.14 -13.26
N LEU A 467 0.07 25.42 -13.43
CA LEU A 467 -0.33 24.86 -14.72
C LEU A 467 -0.51 25.97 -15.77
N ARG A 468 -1.15 27.07 -15.39
CA ARG A 468 -1.33 28.23 -16.27
C ARG A 468 0.02 28.78 -16.75
N ALA A 469 0.98 28.94 -15.83
CA ALA A 469 2.33 29.40 -16.15
C ALA A 469 3.06 28.42 -17.07
N GLN A 470 3.04 27.11 -16.77
CA GLN A 470 3.65 26.07 -17.61
C GLN A 470 3.11 26.11 -19.05
N ARG A 471 1.79 26.27 -19.21
CA ARG A 471 1.17 26.41 -20.52
C ARG A 471 1.60 27.70 -21.24
N LEU A 472 1.68 28.84 -20.54
CA LEU A 472 2.20 30.09 -21.12
C LEU A 472 3.67 29.99 -21.55
N PHE A 473 4.51 29.30 -20.76
CA PHE A 473 5.89 28.99 -21.12
C PHE A 473 5.95 28.14 -22.40
N ALA A 474 5.13 27.09 -22.50
CA ALA A 474 5.06 26.25 -23.69
C ALA A 474 4.59 27.01 -24.94
N GLN A 475 3.82 28.09 -24.79
CA GLN A 475 3.47 29.01 -25.90
C GLN A 475 4.58 30.01 -26.26
N GLY A 476 5.69 30.06 -25.51
CA GLY A 476 6.70 31.12 -25.65
C GLY A 476 6.19 32.50 -25.22
N ARG A 477 5.16 32.58 -24.37
CA ARG A 477 4.46 33.82 -23.98
C ARG A 477 4.78 34.29 -22.58
N TYR A 478 5.66 33.59 -21.85
CA TYR A 478 6.17 34.07 -20.57
C TYR A 478 7.24 35.13 -20.85
N LYS A 479 6.98 36.38 -20.43
CA LYS A 479 7.93 37.49 -20.49
C LYS A 479 8.44 37.82 -19.10
#